data_AF-U5SF30-F1
#
_entry.id   AF-U5SF30-F1
#
_cell.length_a   1.000
_cell.length_b   1.000
_cell.length_c   1.000
_cell.angle_alpha   90.00
_cell.angle_beta   90.00
_cell.angle_gamma   90.00
#
_symmetry.space_group_name_H-M   'P 1'
#
loop_
_entity.id
_entity.type
_entity.pdbx_description
1 polymer ?
#
loop_
_entity_poly.entity_id
_entity_poly.type
_entity_poly.pdbx_seq_one_letter_code
_entity_poly.pdbx_strand_id
1 'polypeptide(L)'
;MMEEYENLQAQLRSLLKKETSAQIRYEENNERYELATAAFDKESEDVEKLQAESLATFLKRMFGNYDKKLDKEMQEQLTAKMELDLSLALLLEAREDLTSIQIAIDQSTARAKQLKDSLYDQDTRFREKITDEEMKRAQLKQELTELDEASIAGERVLEGIDDALNDLDSADSFSTWDMFTDSSLIFDMMKYDKINKAEAKMSRLEQLLENYTKELKDLSLDTYLSYEKFSGMSKTFDIFFDNLFSDWDTKAKIGRNIEMLEKFGNTIADLQTKLENNKQNILKQIAESETLL
;
A
#
# COMPACT_ATOMS: atom_id res chain seq x y z
N MET A 1 10.31 36.18 -13.36
CA MET A 1 10.39 35.47 -12.07
C MET A 1 9.29 34.42 -11.95
N MET A 2 7.99 34.76 -11.98
CA MET A 2 6.92 33.75 -11.96
C MET A 2 6.97 32.74 -13.12
N GLU A 3 7.04 33.22 -14.37
CA GLU A 3 7.15 32.35 -15.55
C GLU A 3 8.43 31.48 -15.53
N GLU A 4 9.53 32.01 -14.99
CA GLU A 4 10.78 31.27 -14.82
C GLU A 4 10.64 30.18 -13.74
N TYR A 5 9.87 30.45 -12.68
CA TYR A 5 9.57 29.49 -11.62
C TYR A 5 8.72 28.33 -12.13
N GLU A 6 7.64 28.63 -12.87
CA GLU A 6 6.76 27.63 -13.46
C GLU A 6 7.51 26.74 -14.48
N ASN A 7 8.36 27.34 -15.31
CA ASN A 7 9.20 26.59 -16.26
C ASN A 7 10.18 25.66 -15.53
N LEU A 8 10.75 26.11 -14.41
CA LEU A 8 11.70 25.31 -13.63
C LEU A 8 11.00 24.14 -12.91
N GLN A 9 9.77 24.34 -12.44
CA GLN A 9 8.94 23.25 -11.90
C GLN A 9 8.58 22.22 -12.98
N ALA A 10 8.20 22.67 -14.19
CA ALA A 10 7.94 21.77 -15.31
C ALA A 10 9.19 20.97 -15.70
N GLN A 11 10.35 21.62 -15.70
CA GLN A 11 11.64 20.98 -15.95
C GLN A 11 11.96 19.93 -14.89
N LEU A 12 11.78 20.25 -13.60
CA LEU A 12 11.97 19.31 -12.49
C LEU A 12 11.10 18.06 -12.62
N ARG A 13 9.81 18.21 -12.96
CA ARG A 13 8.92 17.07 -13.22
C ARG A 13 9.44 16.17 -14.34
N SER A 14 9.94 16.77 -15.42
CA SER A 14 10.53 16.02 -16.53
C SER A 14 11.80 15.29 -16.11
N LEU A 15 12.66 15.94 -15.33
CA LEU A 15 13.91 15.36 -14.82
C LEU A 15 13.64 14.20 -13.86
N LEU A 16 12.71 14.33 -12.91
CA LEU A 16 12.32 13.25 -12.00
C LEU A 16 11.81 12.01 -12.75
N LYS A 17 10.99 12.21 -13.79
CA LYS A 17 10.55 11.09 -14.65
C LYS A 17 11.72 10.41 -15.39
N LYS A 18 12.70 11.20 -15.83
CA LYS A 18 13.91 10.68 -16.48
C LYS A 18 14.80 9.93 -15.48
N GLU A 19 14.92 10.42 -14.25
CA GLU A 19 15.66 9.78 -13.17
C GLU A 19 15.12 8.39 -12.89
N THR A 20 13.79 8.23 -12.72
CA THR A 20 13.19 6.90 -12.53
C THR A 20 13.56 5.94 -13.65
N SER A 21 13.52 6.41 -14.90
CA SER A 21 13.88 5.59 -16.06
C SER A 21 15.38 5.27 -16.12
N ALA A 22 16.24 6.20 -15.68
CA ALA A 22 17.69 6.00 -15.63
C ALA A 22 18.11 5.07 -14.49
N GLN A 23 17.44 5.14 -13.34
CA GLN A 23 17.62 4.25 -12.20
C GLN A 23 17.34 2.80 -12.58
N ILE A 24 16.21 2.54 -13.25
CA ILE A 24 15.86 1.20 -13.76
C ILE A 24 16.96 0.69 -14.70
N ARG A 25 17.40 1.51 -15.66
CA ARG A 25 18.49 1.12 -16.58
C ARG A 25 19.80 0.82 -15.84
N TYR A 26 20.14 1.60 -14.83
CA TYR A 26 21.34 1.37 -14.02
C TYR A 26 21.26 0.02 -13.29
N GLU A 27 20.11 -0.28 -12.67
CA GLU A 27 19.87 -1.54 -11.97
C GLU A 27 19.94 -2.75 -12.92
N GLU A 28 19.28 -2.69 -14.07
CA GLU A 28 19.34 -3.73 -15.11
C GLU A 28 20.77 -3.99 -15.61
N ASN A 29 21.56 -2.93 -15.82
CA ASN A 29 22.95 -3.07 -16.25
C ASN A 29 23.86 -3.56 -15.12
N ASN A 30 23.57 -3.22 -13.88
CA ASN A 30 24.31 -3.73 -12.72
C ASN A 30 24.09 -5.24 -12.57
N GLU A 31 22.83 -5.70 -12.67
CA GLU A 31 22.52 -7.13 -12.65
C GLU A 31 23.21 -7.87 -13.81
N ARG A 32 23.17 -7.32 -15.03
CA ARG A 32 23.88 -7.90 -16.18
C ARG A 32 25.38 -8.00 -15.94
N TYR A 33 26.00 -6.97 -15.37
CA TYR A 33 27.42 -6.95 -15.03
C TYR A 33 27.77 -8.00 -13.97
N GLU A 34 26.95 -8.14 -12.92
CA GLU A 34 27.14 -9.16 -11.89
C GLU A 34 27.05 -10.59 -12.47
N LEU A 35 26.07 -10.83 -13.34
CA LEU A 35 25.93 -12.11 -14.04
C LEU A 35 27.13 -12.40 -14.97
N ALA A 36 27.58 -11.39 -15.72
CA ALA A 36 28.75 -11.53 -16.61
C ALA A 36 30.03 -11.76 -15.81
N THR A 37 30.17 -11.13 -14.64
CA THR A 37 31.31 -11.34 -13.72
C THR A 37 31.33 -12.78 -13.22
N ALA A 38 30.19 -13.28 -12.72
CA ALA A 38 30.09 -14.65 -12.24
C ALA A 38 30.35 -15.68 -13.35
N ALA A 39 29.88 -15.43 -14.58
CA ALA A 39 30.17 -16.27 -15.73
C ALA A 39 31.67 -16.28 -16.07
N PHE A 40 32.30 -15.11 -16.14
CA PHE A 40 33.73 -15.00 -16.44
C PHE A 40 34.61 -15.67 -15.37
N ASP A 41 34.27 -15.50 -14.09
CA ASP A 41 35.00 -16.14 -12.99
C ASP A 41 34.92 -17.66 -13.10
N LYS A 42 33.74 -18.21 -13.39
CA LYS A 42 33.54 -19.64 -13.59
C LYS A 42 34.36 -20.18 -14.77
N GLU A 43 34.26 -19.56 -15.94
CA GLU A 43 35.01 -19.99 -17.13
C GLU A 43 36.53 -19.85 -16.90
N SER A 44 36.96 -18.84 -16.14
CA SER A 44 38.37 -18.68 -15.75
C SER A 44 38.86 -19.78 -14.82
N GLU A 45 38.06 -20.17 -13.82
CA GLU A 45 38.38 -21.32 -12.97
C GLU A 45 38.45 -22.64 -13.77
N ASP A 46 37.55 -22.85 -14.73
CA ASP A 46 37.53 -24.07 -15.53
C ASP A 46 38.75 -24.15 -16.46
N VAL A 47 39.16 -23.02 -17.06
CA VAL A 47 40.43 -22.93 -17.79
C VAL A 47 41.64 -23.17 -16.86
N GLU A 48 41.68 -22.58 -15.68
CA GLU A 48 42.76 -22.79 -14.70
C GLU A 48 42.88 -24.25 -14.25
N LYS A 49 41.74 -24.89 -13.93
CA LYS A 49 41.68 -26.32 -13.57
C LYS A 49 42.22 -27.19 -14.71
N LEU A 50 41.79 -26.93 -15.95
CA LEU A 50 42.26 -27.68 -17.13
C LEU A 50 43.74 -27.41 -17.43
N GLN A 51 44.26 -26.21 -17.18
CA GLN A 51 45.69 -25.90 -17.34
C GLN A 51 46.57 -26.56 -16.26
N ALA A 52 46.13 -26.56 -14.99
CA ALA A 52 46.83 -27.22 -13.89
C ALA A 52 46.82 -28.75 -14.05
N GLU A 53 45.67 -29.32 -14.43
CA GLU A 53 45.56 -30.72 -14.83
C GLU A 53 46.39 -31.00 -16.07
N SER A 54 46.40 -30.12 -17.07
CA SER A 54 47.23 -30.22 -18.27
C SER A 54 48.71 -30.30 -17.91
N LEU A 55 49.26 -29.49 -17.02
CA LEU A 55 50.69 -29.60 -16.67
C LEU A 55 51.00 -30.93 -15.96
N ALA A 56 50.13 -31.36 -15.04
CA ALA A 56 50.23 -32.65 -14.34
C ALA A 56 49.98 -33.85 -15.27
N THR A 57 49.18 -33.67 -16.32
CA THR A 57 48.74 -34.69 -17.26
C THR A 57 49.57 -34.71 -18.53
N PHE A 58 50.19 -33.62 -18.95
CA PHE A 58 51.16 -33.48 -20.06
C PHE A 58 52.42 -34.28 -19.74
N LEU A 59 52.85 -34.25 -18.48
CA LEU A 59 53.85 -35.18 -17.95
C LEU A 59 53.39 -36.66 -18.02
N LYS A 60 52.08 -36.93 -18.09
CA LYS A 60 51.48 -38.28 -18.20
C LYS A 60 51.02 -38.68 -19.62
N ARG A 61 50.78 -37.74 -20.54
CA ARG A 61 50.07 -37.92 -21.82
C ARG A 61 50.76 -37.17 -22.96
N MET A 62 51.75 -37.83 -23.51
CA MET A 62 52.28 -37.64 -24.86
C MET A 62 51.24 -38.08 -25.95
N PHE A 63 49.92 -37.83 -25.79
CA PHE A 63 48.86 -38.27 -26.73
C PHE A 63 47.57 -37.39 -26.71
N GLY A 64 47.44 -36.47 -27.67
CA GLY A 64 46.40 -36.47 -28.72
C GLY A 64 45.05 -35.74 -28.54
N ASN A 65 44.30 -35.93 -27.45
CA ASN A 65 42.86 -35.60 -27.41
C ASN A 65 42.43 -34.54 -26.38
N TYR A 66 43.34 -34.05 -25.53
CA TYR A 66 43.02 -33.09 -24.45
C TYR A 66 43.01 -31.63 -24.93
N ASP A 67 43.81 -31.30 -25.95
CA ASP A 67 43.94 -29.94 -26.49
C ASP A 67 42.60 -29.34 -26.96
N LYS A 68 41.72 -30.15 -27.55
CA LYS A 68 40.40 -29.70 -28.02
C LYS A 68 39.46 -29.21 -26.91
N LYS A 69 39.57 -29.78 -25.70
CA LYS A 69 38.73 -29.34 -24.58
C LYS A 69 39.23 -28.01 -24.03
N LEU A 70 40.55 -27.88 -23.85
CA LEU A 70 41.17 -26.63 -23.43
C LEU A 70 40.88 -25.50 -24.42
N ASP A 71 40.99 -25.76 -25.72
CA ASP A 71 40.67 -24.78 -26.77
C ASP A 71 39.21 -24.28 -26.68
N LYS A 72 38.26 -25.19 -26.38
CA LYS A 72 36.85 -24.84 -26.22
C LYS A 72 36.62 -23.93 -25.01
N GLU A 73 37.22 -24.27 -23.88
CA GLU A 73 37.02 -23.56 -22.61
C GLU A 73 37.71 -22.19 -22.65
N MET A 74 38.84 -22.07 -23.36
CA MET A 74 39.45 -20.78 -23.68
C MET A 74 38.58 -19.90 -24.57
N GLN A 75 37.81 -20.47 -25.51
CA GLN A 75 36.85 -19.71 -26.31
C GLN A 75 35.65 -19.25 -25.47
N GLU A 76 35.16 -20.09 -24.57
CA GLU A 76 34.08 -19.77 -23.63
C GLU A 76 34.52 -18.65 -22.67
N GLN A 77 35.72 -18.74 -22.10
CA GLN A 77 36.32 -17.67 -21.29
C GLN A 77 36.47 -16.35 -22.06
N LEU A 78 36.95 -16.40 -23.32
CA LEU A 78 37.08 -15.20 -24.15
C LEU A 78 35.71 -14.55 -24.40
N THR A 79 34.69 -15.35 -24.68
CA THR A 79 33.32 -14.87 -24.89
C THR A 79 32.75 -14.24 -23.62
N ALA A 80 32.93 -14.89 -22.47
CA ALA A 80 32.53 -14.36 -21.17
C ALA A 80 33.26 -13.06 -20.84
N LYS A 81 34.54 -12.93 -21.18
CA LYS A 81 35.31 -11.69 -21.02
C LYS A 81 34.74 -10.55 -21.87
N MET A 82 34.40 -10.81 -23.13
CA MET A 82 33.81 -9.79 -24.01
C MET A 82 32.46 -9.29 -23.46
N GLU A 83 31.64 -10.20 -22.92
CA GLU A 83 30.37 -9.84 -22.29
C GLU A 83 30.56 -9.08 -20.98
N LEU A 84 31.57 -9.44 -20.16
CA LEU A 84 31.96 -8.70 -18.97
C LEU A 84 32.41 -7.27 -19.31
N ASP A 85 33.28 -7.12 -20.31
CA ASP A 85 33.79 -5.80 -20.73
C ASP A 85 32.64 -4.92 -21.29
N LEU A 86 31.71 -5.51 -22.06
CA LEU A 86 30.53 -4.82 -22.58
C LEU A 86 29.58 -4.39 -21.46
N SER A 87 29.23 -5.30 -20.55
CA SER A 87 28.32 -5.01 -19.44
C SER A 87 28.90 -3.97 -18.48
N LEU A 88 30.21 -3.97 -18.24
CA LEU A 88 30.89 -2.92 -17.49
C LEU A 88 30.77 -1.55 -18.17
N ALA A 89 31.00 -1.49 -19.49
CA ALA A 89 30.89 -0.25 -20.25
C ALA A 89 29.46 0.33 -20.16
N LEU A 90 28.44 -0.50 -20.35
CA LEU A 90 27.04 -0.09 -20.25
C LEU A 90 26.64 0.32 -18.83
N LEU A 91 27.15 -0.36 -17.81
CA LEU A 91 26.92 0.01 -16.41
C LEU A 91 27.54 1.38 -16.09
N LEU A 92 28.76 1.64 -16.54
CA LEU A 92 29.42 2.92 -16.34
C LEU A 92 28.69 4.06 -17.06
N GLU A 93 28.26 3.85 -18.31
CA GLU A 93 27.45 4.81 -19.06
C GLU A 93 26.12 5.11 -18.34
N ALA A 94 25.38 4.06 -17.93
CA ALA A 94 24.13 4.22 -17.20
C ALA A 94 24.32 4.97 -15.86
N ARG A 95 25.44 4.73 -15.18
CA ARG A 95 25.81 5.44 -13.94
C ARG A 95 26.10 6.90 -14.18
N GLU A 96 26.87 7.24 -15.21
CA GLU A 96 27.17 8.62 -15.59
C GLU A 96 25.89 9.38 -15.95
N ASP A 97 25.01 8.77 -16.75
CA ASP A 97 23.70 9.30 -17.10
C ASP A 97 22.87 9.60 -15.84
N LEU A 98 22.71 8.62 -14.95
CA LEU A 98 21.96 8.77 -13.71
C LEU A 98 22.53 9.90 -12.85
N THR A 99 23.86 9.93 -12.68
CA THR A 99 24.55 10.97 -11.91
C THR A 99 24.32 12.36 -12.51
N SER A 100 24.40 12.48 -13.84
CA SER A 100 24.17 13.76 -14.53
C SER A 100 22.74 14.28 -14.35
N ILE A 101 21.75 13.38 -14.35
CA ILE A 101 20.34 13.70 -14.12
C ILE A 101 20.14 14.14 -12.66
N GLN A 102 20.72 13.42 -11.70
CA GLN A 102 20.65 13.77 -10.27
C GLN A 102 21.25 15.15 -10.00
N ILE A 103 22.43 15.45 -10.57
CA ILE A 103 23.04 16.78 -10.48
C ILE A 103 22.12 17.86 -11.07
N ALA A 104 21.49 17.60 -12.23
CA ALA A 104 20.55 18.53 -12.85
C ALA A 104 19.30 18.76 -12.00
N ILE A 105 18.79 17.72 -11.31
CA ILE A 105 17.68 17.82 -10.35
C ILE A 105 18.09 18.69 -9.17
N ASP A 106 19.25 18.43 -8.56
CA ASP A 106 19.73 19.18 -7.40
C ASP A 106 19.87 20.68 -7.73
N GLN A 107 20.49 20.99 -8.87
CA GLN A 107 20.67 22.37 -9.33
C GLN A 107 19.33 23.05 -9.62
N SER A 108 18.41 22.37 -10.30
CA SER A 108 17.09 22.90 -10.62
C SER A 108 16.25 23.12 -9.36
N THR A 109 16.36 22.22 -8.39
CA THR A 109 15.69 22.30 -7.08
C THR A 109 16.22 23.48 -6.27
N ALA A 110 17.54 23.65 -6.20
CA ALA A 110 18.16 24.77 -5.50
C ALA A 110 17.75 26.12 -6.12
N ARG A 111 17.74 26.21 -7.46
CA ARG A 111 17.32 27.41 -8.18
C ARG A 111 15.82 27.69 -8.00
N ALA A 112 14.97 26.66 -7.99
CA ALA A 112 13.54 26.80 -7.74
C ALA A 112 13.29 27.35 -6.34
N LYS A 113 13.98 26.81 -5.33
CA LYS A 113 13.90 27.31 -3.96
C LYS A 113 14.30 28.78 -3.85
N GLN A 114 15.44 29.17 -4.41
CA GLN A 114 15.90 30.57 -4.39
C GLN A 114 14.91 31.52 -5.07
N LEU A 115 14.33 31.11 -6.19
CA LEU A 115 13.36 31.91 -6.93
C LEU A 115 12.02 31.99 -6.17
N LYS A 116 11.60 30.90 -5.52
CA LYS A 116 10.44 30.87 -4.63
C LYS A 116 10.61 31.85 -3.48
N ASP A 117 11.74 31.80 -2.78
CA ASP A 117 12.02 32.68 -1.64
C ASP A 117 12.02 34.16 -2.08
N SER A 118 12.65 34.45 -3.24
CA SER A 118 12.68 35.80 -3.81
C SER A 118 11.28 36.30 -4.21
N LEU A 119 10.45 35.43 -4.80
CA LEU A 119 9.06 35.73 -5.15
C LEU A 119 8.20 35.92 -3.90
N TYR A 120 8.40 35.12 -2.86
CA TYR A 120 7.69 35.22 -1.59
C TYR A 120 7.93 36.56 -0.91
N ASP A 121 9.16 37.08 -0.95
CA ASP A 121 9.51 38.37 -0.36
C ASP A 121 8.99 39.57 -1.16
N GLN A 122 8.94 39.47 -2.49
CA GLN A 122 8.69 40.61 -3.38
C GLN A 122 7.25 40.71 -3.89
N ASP A 123 6.53 39.59 -4.00
CA ASP A 123 5.19 39.55 -4.58
C ASP A 123 4.16 39.10 -3.54
N THR A 124 3.37 40.06 -3.06
CA THR A 124 2.30 39.82 -2.08
C THR A 124 1.25 38.84 -2.60
N ARG A 125 0.92 38.86 -3.91
CA ARG A 125 -0.05 37.92 -4.48
C ARG A 125 0.51 36.50 -4.57
N PHE A 126 1.80 36.38 -4.87
CA PHE A 126 2.46 35.07 -4.81
C PHE A 126 2.52 34.54 -3.39
N ARG A 127 2.85 35.39 -2.41
CA ARG A 127 2.83 35.03 -0.99
C ARG A 127 1.45 34.55 -0.54
N GLU A 128 0.39 35.31 -0.86
CA GLU A 128 -0.99 34.91 -0.57
C GLU A 128 -1.33 33.57 -1.21
N LYS A 129 -1.00 33.36 -2.48
CA LYS A 129 -1.20 32.06 -3.15
C LYS A 129 -0.44 30.91 -2.49
N ILE A 130 0.83 31.12 -2.12
CA ILE A 130 1.64 30.09 -1.44
C ILE A 130 1.03 29.74 -0.09
N THR A 131 0.66 30.75 0.69
CA THR A 131 0.02 30.56 1.99
C THR A 131 -1.34 29.87 1.86
N ASP A 132 -2.16 30.24 0.88
CA ASP A 132 -3.44 29.58 0.60
C ASP A 132 -3.23 28.10 0.24
N GLU A 133 -2.27 27.78 -0.62
CA GLU A 133 -1.97 26.40 -0.99
C GLU A 133 -1.33 25.59 0.15
N GLU A 134 -0.49 26.20 0.98
CA GLU A 134 0.02 25.58 2.21
C GLU A 134 -1.10 25.28 3.20
N MET A 135 -2.04 26.21 3.38
CA MET A 135 -3.23 26.01 4.20
C MET A 135 -4.12 24.90 3.65
N LYS A 136 -4.36 24.87 2.34
CA LYS A 136 -5.10 23.76 1.69
C LYS A 136 -4.41 22.42 1.90
N ARG A 137 -3.08 22.34 1.78
CA ARG A 137 -2.34 21.11 2.04
C ARG A 137 -2.42 20.68 3.50
N ALA A 138 -2.37 21.62 4.43
CA ALA A 138 -2.54 21.31 5.85
C ALA A 138 -3.94 20.73 6.11
N GLN A 139 -4.98 21.32 5.50
CA GLN A 139 -6.35 20.79 5.56
C GLN A 139 -6.45 19.39 4.95
N LEU A 140 -5.90 19.16 3.76
CA LEU A 140 -5.90 17.83 3.13
C LEU A 140 -5.15 16.77 3.96
N LYS A 141 -4.06 17.14 4.64
CA LYS A 141 -3.32 16.24 5.54
C LYS A 141 -4.10 15.93 6.82
N GLN A 142 -4.84 16.91 7.34
CA GLN A 142 -5.76 16.69 8.45
C GLN A 142 -6.88 15.73 8.04
N GLU A 143 -7.53 15.99 6.89
CA GLU A 143 -8.59 15.11 6.34
C GLU A 143 -8.09 13.67 6.12
N LEU A 144 -6.85 13.50 5.66
CA LEU A 144 -6.22 12.18 5.52
C LEU A 144 -6.14 11.43 6.86
N THR A 145 -5.83 12.16 7.94
CA THR A 145 -5.74 11.58 9.29
C THR A 145 -7.11 11.15 9.78
N GLU A 146 -8.13 11.99 9.58
CA GLU A 146 -9.52 11.69 9.95
C GLU A 146 -10.09 10.52 9.12
N LEU A 147 -9.71 10.39 7.84
CA LEU A 147 -10.10 9.25 7.00
C LEU A 147 -9.50 7.94 7.52
N ASP A 148 -8.26 7.97 8.00
CA ASP A 148 -7.59 6.80 8.58
C ASP A 148 -8.27 6.40 9.89
N GLU A 149 -8.59 7.37 10.75
CA GLU A 149 -9.32 7.13 12.01
C GLU A 149 -10.70 6.52 11.76
N ALA A 150 -11.45 7.06 10.79
CA ALA A 150 -12.75 6.50 10.38
C ALA A 150 -12.63 5.11 9.74
N SER A 151 -11.61 4.89 8.90
CA SER A 151 -11.38 3.58 8.27
C SER A 151 -11.10 2.51 9.34
N ILE A 152 -10.17 2.80 10.26
CA ILE A 152 -9.84 1.90 11.39
C ILE A 152 -11.07 1.64 12.27
N ALA A 153 -11.86 2.66 12.57
CA ALA A 153 -13.08 2.48 13.37
C ALA A 153 -14.10 1.57 12.66
N GLY A 154 -14.30 1.74 11.36
CA GLY A 154 -15.23 0.91 10.60
C GLY A 154 -14.74 -0.52 10.34
N GLU A 155 -13.43 -0.74 10.19
CA GLU A 155 -12.85 -2.09 10.19
C GLU A 155 -13.18 -2.83 11.49
N ARG A 156 -13.00 -2.18 12.64
CA ARG A 156 -13.35 -2.77 13.94
C ARG A 156 -14.85 -3.08 14.05
N VAL A 157 -15.71 -2.25 13.45
CA VAL A 157 -17.15 -2.54 13.39
C VAL A 157 -17.43 -3.78 12.55
N LEU A 158 -16.79 -3.94 11.38
CA LEU A 158 -16.93 -5.13 10.55
C LEU A 158 -16.47 -6.39 11.31
N GLU A 159 -15.35 -6.33 12.01
CA GLU A 159 -14.89 -7.41 12.90
C GLU A 159 -15.92 -7.70 14.00
N GLY A 160 -16.50 -6.67 14.62
CA GLY A 160 -17.55 -6.83 15.63
C GLY A 160 -18.83 -7.46 15.10
N ILE A 161 -19.21 -7.14 13.86
CA ILE A 161 -20.36 -7.76 13.16
C ILE A 161 -20.06 -9.23 12.87
N ASP A 162 -18.87 -9.56 12.38
CA ASP A 162 -18.47 -10.96 12.14
C ASP A 162 -18.43 -11.77 13.44
N ASP A 163 -17.85 -11.22 14.51
CA ASP A 163 -17.85 -11.81 15.85
C ASP A 163 -19.26 -12.08 16.37
N ALA A 164 -20.19 -11.15 16.13
CA ALA A 164 -21.58 -11.28 16.50
C ALA A 164 -22.31 -12.34 15.66
N LEU A 165 -22.12 -12.32 14.34
CA LEU A 165 -22.71 -13.29 13.42
C LEU A 165 -22.20 -14.71 13.68
N ASN A 166 -20.92 -14.92 13.95
CA ASN A 166 -20.35 -16.23 14.25
C ASN A 166 -20.99 -16.90 15.49
N ASP A 167 -21.31 -16.13 16.53
CA ASP A 167 -21.97 -16.66 17.73
C ASP A 167 -23.47 -16.92 17.51
N LEU A 168 -24.10 -16.15 16.61
CA LEU A 168 -25.50 -16.30 16.22
C LEU A 168 -25.73 -17.43 15.21
N ASP A 169 -24.79 -17.66 14.29
CA ASP A 169 -24.79 -18.78 13.34
C ASP A 169 -24.45 -20.10 14.04
N SER A 170 -23.58 -20.04 15.07
CA SER A 170 -23.43 -21.11 16.06
C SER A 170 -24.73 -21.41 16.83
N ALA A 171 -25.71 -20.50 16.80
CA ALA A 171 -27.06 -20.68 17.30
C ALA A 171 -28.07 -21.12 16.21
N ASP A 172 -27.71 -21.21 14.92
CA ASP A 172 -28.54 -21.85 13.89
C ASP A 172 -28.48 -23.40 13.99
N SER A 173 -27.59 -23.93 14.84
CA SER A 173 -27.70 -25.28 15.40
C SER A 173 -28.94 -25.51 16.30
N PHE A 174 -29.85 -24.53 16.39
CA PHE A 174 -31.18 -24.64 17.02
C PHE A 174 -32.21 -25.47 16.21
N SER A 175 -31.80 -26.21 15.17
CA SER A 175 -32.69 -27.20 14.53
C SER A 175 -33.17 -28.30 15.49
N THR A 176 -32.51 -28.43 16.67
CA THR A 176 -32.92 -29.34 17.75
C THR A 176 -33.96 -28.77 18.72
N TRP A 177 -34.34 -27.49 18.59
CA TRP A 177 -35.22 -26.83 19.56
C TRP A 177 -36.69 -27.27 19.46
N ASP A 178 -37.16 -27.68 18.27
CA ASP A 178 -38.53 -28.18 18.06
C ASP A 178 -38.77 -29.61 18.58
N MET A 179 -37.72 -30.32 19.04
CA MET A 179 -37.85 -31.71 19.52
C MET A 179 -37.83 -31.87 21.04
N PHE A 180 -37.61 -30.81 21.82
CA PHE A 180 -37.27 -30.94 23.26
C PHE A 180 -37.99 -29.95 24.20
N THR A 181 -39.15 -29.42 23.82
CA THR A 181 -39.90 -28.47 24.66
C THR A 181 -40.57 -29.07 25.91
N ASP A 182 -40.57 -30.39 26.08
CA ASP A 182 -41.34 -31.03 27.18
C ASP A 182 -40.51 -31.55 28.36
N SER A 183 -39.18 -31.42 28.36
CA SER A 183 -38.38 -31.77 29.56
C SER A 183 -36.94 -31.28 29.46
N SER A 184 -36.53 -30.37 30.36
CA SER A 184 -35.27 -30.47 31.14
C SER A 184 -34.77 -29.10 31.64
N LEU A 185 -34.57 -29.02 32.97
CA LEU A 185 -33.91 -27.93 33.69
C LEU A 185 -32.40 -27.80 33.39
N ILE A 186 -31.80 -28.73 32.63
CA ILE A 186 -30.36 -28.73 32.31
C ILE A 186 -30.06 -27.98 31.00
N PHE A 187 -31.05 -27.78 30.12
CA PHE A 187 -30.88 -27.11 28.82
C PHE A 187 -30.99 -25.57 28.91
N ASP A 188 -31.66 -25.04 29.93
CA ASP A 188 -31.80 -23.59 30.14
C ASP A 188 -30.45 -22.91 30.41
N MET A 189 -29.52 -23.55 31.12
CA MET A 189 -28.21 -22.97 31.46
C MET A 189 -27.32 -22.71 30.23
N MET A 190 -27.30 -23.62 29.25
CA MET A 190 -26.56 -23.42 28.00
C MET A 190 -27.19 -22.34 27.11
N LYS A 191 -28.52 -22.17 27.20
CA LYS A 191 -29.27 -21.13 26.50
C LYS A 191 -28.93 -19.74 27.06
N TYR A 192 -28.86 -19.59 28.39
CA TYR A 192 -28.47 -18.32 29.01
C TYR A 192 -27.01 -17.94 28.73
N ASP A 193 -26.06 -18.87 28.77
CA ASP A 193 -24.64 -18.54 28.52
C ASP A 193 -24.40 -18.03 27.08
N LYS A 194 -25.06 -18.63 26.08
CA LYS A 194 -24.97 -18.16 24.68
C LYS A 194 -25.68 -16.84 24.46
N ILE A 195 -26.86 -16.64 25.06
CA ILE A 195 -27.59 -15.36 24.98
C ILE A 195 -26.80 -14.23 25.66
N ASN A 196 -26.24 -14.47 26.84
CA ASN A 196 -25.41 -13.49 27.55
C ASN A 196 -24.14 -13.14 26.77
N LYS A 197 -23.53 -14.11 26.07
CA LYS A 197 -22.37 -13.86 25.18
C LYS A 197 -22.76 -13.03 23.96
N ALA A 198 -23.88 -13.35 23.33
CA ALA A 198 -24.42 -12.55 22.23
C ALA A 198 -24.71 -11.12 22.70
N GLU A 199 -25.34 -10.93 23.87
CA GLU A 199 -25.62 -9.62 24.46
C GLU A 199 -24.35 -8.82 24.76
N ALA A 200 -23.31 -9.46 25.30
CA ALA A 200 -22.02 -8.81 25.52
C ALA A 200 -21.32 -8.40 24.21
N LYS A 201 -21.38 -9.23 23.17
CA LYS A 201 -20.85 -8.90 21.84
C LYS A 201 -21.65 -7.79 21.17
N MET A 202 -22.96 -7.78 21.34
CA MET A 202 -23.86 -6.72 20.87
C MET A 202 -23.54 -5.37 21.54
N SER A 203 -23.33 -5.35 22.85
CA SER A 203 -22.93 -4.13 23.57
C SER A 203 -21.54 -3.64 23.14
N ARG A 204 -20.61 -4.57 22.85
CA ARG A 204 -19.31 -4.20 22.27
C ARG A 204 -19.46 -3.61 20.87
N LEU A 205 -20.30 -4.21 20.04
CA LEU A 205 -20.58 -3.72 18.68
C LEU A 205 -21.17 -2.31 18.74
N GLU A 206 -22.13 -2.05 19.63
CA GLU A 206 -22.70 -0.71 19.89
C GLU A 206 -21.60 0.34 20.17
N GLN A 207 -20.65 0.04 21.06
CA GLN A 207 -19.53 0.96 21.36
C GLN A 207 -18.61 1.21 20.16
N LEU A 208 -18.33 0.17 19.36
CA LEU A 208 -17.51 0.30 18.16
C LEU A 208 -18.19 1.21 17.13
N LEU A 209 -19.51 1.13 17.06
CA LEU A 209 -20.34 1.94 16.17
C LEU A 209 -20.51 3.37 16.63
N GLU A 210 -20.66 3.62 17.92
CA GLU A 210 -20.64 4.98 18.47
C GLU A 210 -19.33 5.67 18.11
N ASN A 211 -18.20 4.97 18.29
CA ASN A 211 -16.89 5.46 17.89
C ASN A 211 -16.82 5.70 16.38
N TYR A 212 -17.24 4.74 15.55
CA TYR A 212 -17.24 4.92 14.10
C TYR A 212 -18.13 6.09 13.65
N THR A 213 -19.29 6.28 14.28
CA THR A 213 -20.19 7.40 14.02
C THR A 213 -19.55 8.73 14.39
N LYS A 214 -18.78 8.77 15.47
CA LYS A 214 -18.01 9.95 15.88
C LYS A 214 -16.92 10.27 14.87
N GLU A 215 -16.10 9.30 14.46
CA GLU A 215 -15.03 9.55 13.48
C GLU A 215 -15.60 9.98 12.11
N LEU A 216 -16.73 9.40 11.68
CA LEU A 216 -17.45 9.84 10.48
C LEU A 216 -18.02 11.26 10.60
N LYS A 217 -18.36 11.70 11.81
CA LYS A 217 -18.87 13.04 12.07
C LYS A 217 -17.75 14.06 12.01
N ASP A 218 -16.57 13.74 12.54
CA ASP A 218 -15.41 14.63 12.52
C ASP A 218 -14.99 14.91 11.05
N LEU A 219 -15.00 13.89 10.19
CA LEU A 219 -14.88 14.05 8.72
C LEU A 219 -15.91 15.01 8.10
N SER A 220 -17.15 15.02 8.61
CA SER A 220 -18.25 15.84 8.08
C SER A 220 -18.25 17.29 8.58
N LEU A 221 -17.57 17.56 9.69
CA LEU A 221 -17.52 18.88 10.31
C LEU A 221 -16.41 19.76 9.71
N ASP A 222 -15.30 19.16 9.29
CA ASP A 222 -14.14 19.90 8.77
C ASP A 222 -14.03 19.90 7.23
N THR A 223 -14.86 19.12 6.52
CA THR A 223 -14.72 18.92 5.06
C THR A 223 -15.91 19.38 4.23
N TYR A 224 -15.65 20.01 3.08
CA TYR A 224 -16.61 20.35 2.01
C TYR A 224 -17.19 19.11 1.28
N LEU A 225 -17.04 17.92 1.86
CA LEU A 225 -17.58 16.66 1.36
C LEU A 225 -19.00 16.47 1.90
N SER A 226 -19.97 16.94 1.12
CA SER A 226 -21.39 16.59 1.17
C SER A 226 -21.87 16.10 2.55
N TYR A 227 -22.00 17.03 3.50
CA TYR A 227 -22.73 16.87 4.76
C TYR A 227 -24.07 16.12 4.59
N GLU A 228 -24.71 16.21 3.40
CA GLU A 228 -25.90 15.45 3.05
C GLU A 228 -25.72 13.93 2.89
N LYS A 229 -24.56 13.42 2.46
CA LYS A 229 -24.35 11.98 2.23
C LYS A 229 -24.06 11.20 3.52
N PHE A 230 -23.42 11.83 4.51
CA PHE A 230 -22.99 11.18 5.75
C PHE A 230 -23.81 11.58 6.99
N SER A 231 -24.39 12.79 7.07
CA SER A 231 -25.18 13.18 8.26
C SER A 231 -26.49 12.39 8.43
N GLY A 232 -27.02 11.82 7.34
CA GLY A 232 -28.14 10.88 7.40
C GLY A 232 -27.76 9.51 7.97
N MET A 233 -26.47 9.19 8.04
CA MET A 233 -25.99 7.86 8.45
C MET A 233 -26.06 7.67 9.96
N SER A 234 -25.69 8.68 10.75
CA SER A 234 -25.84 8.62 12.22
C SER A 234 -27.29 8.31 12.62
N LYS A 235 -28.27 8.97 11.98
CA LYS A 235 -29.69 8.67 12.19
C LYS A 235 -30.10 7.28 11.69
N THR A 236 -29.47 6.79 10.64
CA THR A 236 -29.74 5.45 10.08
C THR A 236 -29.20 4.37 11.00
N PHE A 237 -28.02 4.60 11.61
CA PHE A 237 -27.44 3.75 12.63
C PHE A 237 -28.33 3.71 13.88
N ASP A 238 -28.72 4.87 14.42
CA ASP A 238 -29.61 4.94 15.59
C ASP A 238 -30.91 4.12 15.36
N ILE A 239 -31.57 4.31 14.22
CA ILE A 239 -32.80 3.57 13.87
C ILE A 239 -32.54 2.08 13.69
N PHE A 240 -31.42 1.70 13.08
CA PHE A 240 -31.07 0.29 12.90
C PHE A 240 -30.85 -0.41 14.26
N PHE A 241 -30.17 0.25 15.20
CA PHE A 241 -29.85 -0.32 16.51
C PHE A 241 -31.04 -0.39 17.45
N ASP A 242 -31.91 0.63 17.47
CA ASP A 242 -33.16 0.58 18.24
C ASP A 242 -34.01 -0.64 17.86
N ASN A 243 -34.03 -0.98 16.57
CA ASN A 243 -34.75 -2.15 16.06
C ASN A 243 -34.00 -3.47 16.29
N LEU A 244 -32.66 -3.46 16.23
CA LEU A 244 -31.84 -4.65 16.44
C LEU A 244 -31.83 -5.08 17.90
N PHE A 245 -31.66 -4.16 18.85
CA PHE A 245 -31.46 -4.50 20.28
C PHE A 245 -32.76 -4.65 21.08
N SER A 246 -33.90 -4.17 20.58
CA SER A 246 -35.19 -4.27 21.30
C SER A 246 -35.87 -5.64 21.20
N ASP A 247 -35.41 -6.54 20.30
CA ASP A 247 -36.16 -7.73 19.89
C ASP A 247 -35.29 -9.02 19.89
N TRP A 248 -35.03 -9.63 21.05
CA TRP A 248 -34.21 -10.87 21.16
C TRP A 248 -34.90 -12.09 21.82
N ASP A 249 -36.21 -12.02 22.05
CA ASP A 249 -36.97 -13.00 22.86
C ASP A 249 -37.52 -14.20 22.07
N THR A 250 -37.43 -14.21 20.73
CA THR A 250 -37.96 -15.31 19.89
C THR A 250 -37.03 -15.70 18.73
N LYS A 251 -37.15 -16.95 18.25
CA LYS A 251 -36.38 -17.47 17.09
C LYS A 251 -36.57 -16.61 15.82
N ALA A 252 -37.80 -16.20 15.55
CA ALA A 252 -38.10 -15.35 14.38
C ALA A 252 -37.42 -13.98 14.47
N LYS A 253 -37.28 -13.43 15.69
CA LYS A 253 -36.56 -12.18 15.92
C LYS A 253 -35.04 -12.35 15.75
N ILE A 254 -34.46 -13.42 16.28
CA ILE A 254 -33.03 -13.75 16.08
C ILE A 254 -32.67 -13.86 14.60
N GLY A 255 -33.46 -14.60 13.81
CA GLY A 255 -33.22 -14.73 12.37
C GLY A 255 -33.31 -13.39 11.61
N ARG A 256 -34.26 -12.52 11.98
CA ARG A 256 -34.34 -11.16 11.42
C ARG A 256 -33.12 -10.31 11.81
N ASN A 257 -32.63 -10.43 13.04
CA ASN A 257 -31.47 -9.69 13.53
C ASN A 257 -30.17 -10.10 12.80
N ILE A 258 -30.01 -11.39 12.49
CA ILE A 258 -28.90 -11.90 11.65
C ILE A 258 -28.96 -11.26 10.26
N GLU A 259 -30.10 -11.34 9.58
CA GLU A 259 -30.27 -10.75 8.23
C GLU A 259 -30.03 -9.23 8.24
N MET A 260 -30.45 -8.56 9.32
CA MET A 260 -30.20 -7.13 9.53
C MET A 260 -28.70 -6.84 9.70
N LEU A 261 -27.98 -7.62 10.52
CA LEU A 261 -26.54 -7.47 10.74
C LEU A 261 -25.72 -7.72 9.46
N GLU A 262 -26.10 -8.71 8.64
CA GLU A 262 -25.45 -8.96 7.36
C GLU A 262 -25.62 -7.78 6.38
N LYS A 263 -26.86 -7.28 6.23
CA LYS A 263 -27.13 -6.09 5.39
C LYS A 263 -26.37 -4.87 5.89
N PHE A 264 -26.23 -4.75 7.20
CA PHE A 264 -25.52 -3.67 7.83
C PHE A 264 -24.01 -3.75 7.61
N GLY A 265 -23.41 -4.94 7.75
CA GLY A 265 -22.02 -5.20 7.41
C GLY A 265 -21.72 -4.86 5.94
N ASN A 266 -22.61 -5.23 5.02
CA ASN A 266 -22.48 -4.83 3.61
C ASN A 266 -22.50 -3.31 3.41
N THR A 267 -23.33 -2.59 4.17
CA THR A 267 -23.40 -1.12 4.12
C THR A 267 -22.10 -0.49 4.60
N ILE A 268 -21.51 -1.02 5.67
CA ILE A 268 -20.23 -0.54 6.19
C ILE A 268 -19.09 -0.88 5.24
N ALA A 269 -19.08 -2.05 4.62
CA ALA A 269 -18.06 -2.43 3.64
C ALA A 269 -18.08 -1.52 2.39
N ASP A 270 -19.28 -1.16 1.89
CA ASP A 270 -19.42 -0.16 0.83
C ASP A 270 -18.90 1.22 1.28
N LEU A 271 -19.12 1.57 2.55
CA LEU A 271 -18.62 2.81 3.13
C LEU A 271 -17.09 2.82 3.23
N GLN A 272 -16.48 1.73 3.69
CA GLN A 272 -15.03 1.55 3.73
C GLN A 272 -14.42 1.70 2.33
N THR A 273 -15.06 1.13 1.32
CA THR A 273 -14.64 1.30 -0.08
C THR A 273 -14.68 2.78 -0.52
N LYS A 274 -15.68 3.54 -0.08
CA LYS A 274 -15.77 4.99 -0.36
C LYS A 274 -14.70 5.80 0.37
N LEU A 275 -14.42 5.48 1.63
CA LEU A 275 -13.37 6.13 2.43
C LEU A 275 -11.99 5.91 1.77
N GLU A 276 -11.68 4.68 1.36
CA GLU A 276 -10.42 4.35 0.69
C GLU A 276 -10.29 5.08 -0.67
N ASN A 277 -11.35 5.12 -1.47
CA ASN A 277 -11.33 5.88 -2.72
C ASN A 277 -11.09 7.38 -2.49
N ASN A 278 -11.66 7.95 -1.41
CA ASN A 278 -11.41 9.34 -1.06
C ASN A 278 -9.97 9.57 -0.61
N LYS A 279 -9.43 8.66 0.21
CA LYS A 279 -8.04 8.67 0.65
C LYS A 279 -7.07 8.71 -0.52
N GLN A 280 -7.27 7.84 -1.52
CA GLN A 280 -6.44 7.83 -2.73
C GLN A 280 -6.55 9.13 -3.54
N ASN A 281 -7.73 9.76 -3.58
CA ASN A 281 -7.92 11.05 -4.23
C ASN A 281 -7.15 12.17 -3.51
N ILE A 282 -7.25 12.24 -2.18
CA ILE A 282 -6.53 13.24 -1.37
C ILE A 282 -5.01 13.06 -1.50
N LEU A 283 -4.52 11.83 -1.42
CA LEU A 283 -3.09 11.54 -1.62
C LEU A 283 -2.60 12.04 -2.99
N LYS A 284 -3.41 11.86 -4.03
CA LYS A 284 -3.12 12.39 -5.37
C LYS A 284 -3.13 13.92 -5.38
N GLN A 285 -4.09 14.58 -4.74
CA GLN A 285 -4.14 16.05 -4.65
C GLN A 285 -2.95 16.64 -3.90
N ILE A 286 -2.51 16.00 -2.81
CA ILE A 286 -1.30 16.41 -2.06
C ILE A 286 -0.07 16.29 -2.95
N ALA A 287 0.11 15.15 -3.64
CA ALA A 287 1.24 14.94 -4.54
C ALA A 287 1.25 15.93 -5.73
N GLU A 288 0.08 16.24 -6.28
CA GLU A 288 -0.06 17.25 -7.33
C GLU A 288 0.28 18.66 -6.82
N SER A 289 -0.14 19.00 -5.60
CA SER A 289 0.18 20.28 -4.95
C SER A 289 1.67 20.43 -4.62
N GLU A 290 2.32 19.37 -4.13
CA GLU A 290 3.75 19.35 -3.81
C GLU A 290 4.64 19.43 -5.07
N THR A 291 4.15 18.99 -6.21
CA THR A 291 4.85 19.12 -7.50
C THR A 291 4.59 20.45 -8.20
N LEU A 292 3.57 21.21 -7.78
CA LEU A 292 3.18 22.53 -8.33
C LEU A 292 3.73 23.70 -7.49
N LEU A 293 4.36 23.44 -6.33
CA LEU A 293 4.93 24.44 -5.42
C LEU A 293 6.35 24.13 -5.00
#